data_AF-A0A970VTD2-F1
#
_entry.id   AF-A0A970VTD2-F1
#
_cell.length_a   1.000
_cell.length_b   1.000
_cell.length_c   1.000
_cell.angle_alpha   90.00
_cell.angle_beta   90.00
_cell.angle_gamma   90.00
#
_symmetry.space_group_name_H-M   'P 1'
#
loop_
_entity.id
_entity.type
_entity.pdbx_description
1 polymer ?
#
loop_
_entity_poly.entity_id
_entity_poly.type
_entity_poly.pdbx_seq_one_letter_code
_entity_poly.pdbx_strand_id
1 'polypeptide(L)'
;YYLGRLIPEEFSYAHRNGTIHIHDLDFYGKTLNCLQIPLGELLRNGFNNGHGYIRPPKRPSSATALAAIILQSCQNDMHGGQSFAFFDRDIAPYVENASEDEAFQAMEALVYNLNSMHSRAGSQVPFSSINLGTDTSEGGRKVTRNLLLAYERGLGRGENPIFPNIVFRIKEGVNWEPGDPNYDLLLLAMRVAAKRMNPTFSFMDSSFNKRYGSEVSYMGCRTRVIANVRGPEVSEKRGNLSFTSINLPRIALKTKGNVDTFFNELDKVMDLAIRQLYHRFQIQSKLRVKDMPFLMGQHLYLDSDNLEDEDMIEPAIVHGTLSVGFIGLAETLKVLTGKHHGESEEAQKLGLEIVKHMRDLVDKAVADYNLNYTFLATPAEGLSGRFISIDREEFGNIRGITDKEYYTNSFHVPVSYPINCHEKIEIEGPYHKYTNAGHISYVEFASPPQNNVAAVYDVLKHMKECDVGYGGINFPIDFCNSCAYLGVISEDNCPRCGSINISRVRRITGYLSTVDRFNDAKVAELNDRVAHL
;
A
#
# COMPACT_ATOMS: atom_id res chain seq x y z
N TYR A 1 22.41 12.75 -12.13
CA TYR A 1 22.75 13.90 -11.26
C TYR A 1 22.83 13.49 -9.80
N TYR A 2 21.73 13.02 -9.18
CA TYR A 2 21.66 12.78 -7.72
C TYR A 2 22.81 11.93 -7.16
N LEU A 3 22.99 10.69 -7.64
CA LEU A 3 24.04 9.78 -7.14
C LEU A 3 25.48 10.27 -7.40
N GLY A 4 25.69 11.16 -8.37
CA GLY A 4 27.04 11.59 -8.77
C GLY A 4 27.44 12.95 -8.23
N ARG A 5 26.50 13.74 -7.71
CA ARG A 5 26.76 15.14 -7.33
C ARG A 5 26.06 15.61 -6.06
N LEU A 6 24.92 15.02 -5.68
CA LEU A 6 24.14 15.47 -4.53
C LEU A 6 24.24 14.50 -3.35
N ILE A 7 24.06 13.21 -3.61
CA ILE A 7 24.01 12.18 -2.56
C ILE A 7 25.46 11.78 -2.19
N PRO A 8 25.82 11.79 -0.89
CA PRO A 8 27.13 11.34 -0.41
C PRO A 8 27.54 9.99 -0.99
N GLU A 9 28.85 9.82 -1.23
CA GLU A 9 29.36 8.66 -1.96
C GLU A 9 29.05 7.33 -1.25
N GLU A 10 29.04 7.29 0.09
CA GLU A 10 28.68 6.08 0.83
C GLU A 10 27.26 5.58 0.50
N PHE A 11 26.27 6.48 0.45
CA PHE A 11 24.88 6.13 0.14
C PHE A 11 24.72 5.81 -1.34
N SER A 12 25.39 6.58 -2.20
CA SER A 12 25.38 6.37 -3.65
C SER A 12 25.99 5.03 -4.03
N TYR A 13 27.11 4.66 -3.42
CA TYR A 13 27.77 3.36 -3.59
C TYR A 13 26.87 2.22 -3.08
N ALA A 14 26.30 2.36 -1.88
CA ALA A 14 25.41 1.33 -1.32
C ALA A 14 24.11 1.14 -2.14
N HIS A 15 23.62 2.20 -2.78
CA HIS A 15 22.53 2.08 -3.75
C HIS A 15 22.99 1.32 -5.00
N ARG A 16 24.09 1.75 -5.63
CA ARG A 16 24.61 1.16 -6.88
C ARG A 16 24.94 -0.33 -6.72
N ASN A 17 25.60 -0.69 -5.62
CA ASN A 17 26.03 -2.06 -5.36
C ASN A 17 24.93 -2.96 -4.78
N GLY A 18 23.69 -2.46 -4.65
CA GLY A 18 22.55 -3.27 -4.19
C GLY A 18 22.47 -3.55 -2.69
N THR A 19 23.25 -2.86 -1.85
CA THR A 19 23.15 -2.98 -0.37
C THR A 19 21.87 -2.35 0.16
N ILE A 20 21.53 -1.16 -0.35
CA ILE A 20 20.27 -0.49 -0.10
C ILE A 20 19.63 -0.07 -1.42
N HIS A 21 18.37 0.32 -1.38
CA HIS A 21 17.68 0.94 -2.50
C HIS A 21 16.96 2.20 -2.06
N ILE A 22 17.45 3.34 -2.56
CA ILE A 22 16.83 4.64 -2.42
C ILE A 22 15.69 4.71 -3.43
N HIS A 23 14.45 4.66 -2.94
CA HIS A 23 13.27 4.73 -3.80
C HIS A 23 13.04 6.13 -4.36
N ASP A 24 12.38 6.20 -5.52
CA ASP A 24 11.96 7.45 -6.16
C ASP A 24 13.11 8.44 -6.35
N LEU A 25 14.27 7.93 -6.78
CA LEU A 25 15.51 8.69 -6.90
C LEU A 25 15.35 9.90 -7.82
N ASP A 26 14.51 9.83 -8.85
CA ASP A 26 14.24 10.95 -9.77
C ASP A 26 13.56 12.15 -9.07
N PHE A 27 12.89 11.89 -7.94
CA PHE A 27 12.20 12.87 -7.10
C PHE A 27 12.93 13.18 -5.80
N TYR A 28 14.18 12.71 -5.62
CA TYR A 28 14.90 12.70 -4.35
C TYR A 28 14.81 14.00 -3.55
N GLY A 29 15.08 15.14 -4.20
CA GLY A 29 15.00 16.48 -3.59
C GLY A 29 13.95 17.38 -4.22
N LYS A 30 12.91 16.82 -4.87
CA LYS A 30 11.88 17.60 -5.57
C LYS A 30 10.52 17.51 -4.91
N THR A 31 10.12 16.32 -4.48
CA THR A 31 8.77 16.10 -3.94
C THR A 31 8.78 15.12 -2.77
N LEU A 32 7.63 15.05 -2.08
CA LEU A 32 7.34 14.06 -1.04
C LEU A 32 6.60 12.85 -1.64
N ASN A 33 6.43 11.79 -0.86
CA ASN A 33 5.90 10.51 -1.35
C ASN A 33 4.36 10.41 -1.27
N CYS A 34 3.78 10.05 -0.11
CA CYS A 34 2.33 9.77 0.02
C CYS A 34 1.65 10.68 1.07
N LEU A 35 0.32 10.86 1.00
CA LEU A 35 -0.46 11.63 1.99
C LEU A 35 -1.86 11.03 2.26
N GLN A 36 -2.33 11.12 3.51
CA GLN A 36 -3.76 11.08 3.84
C GLN A 36 -4.34 12.50 3.79
N ILE A 37 -5.10 12.78 2.75
CA ILE A 37 -5.66 14.11 2.47
C ILE A 37 -6.89 14.35 3.36
N PRO A 38 -7.01 15.53 4.00
CA PRO A 38 -8.17 15.90 4.81
C PRO A 38 -9.39 16.27 3.93
N LEU A 39 -10.03 15.27 3.32
CA LEU A 39 -11.11 15.48 2.34
C LEU A 39 -12.25 16.31 2.92
N GLY A 40 -12.70 15.99 4.14
CA GLY A 40 -13.78 16.71 4.81
C GLY A 40 -13.51 18.21 5.01
N GLU A 41 -12.25 18.61 5.24
CA GLU A 41 -11.87 20.04 5.34
C GLU A 41 -11.99 20.73 3.98
N LEU A 42 -11.44 20.12 2.93
CA LEU A 42 -11.44 20.70 1.59
C LEU A 42 -12.85 20.83 1.02
N LEU A 43 -13.72 19.84 1.24
CA LEU A 43 -15.10 19.93 0.75
C LEU A 43 -15.91 20.96 1.53
N ARG A 44 -15.70 21.12 2.85
CA ARG A 44 -16.43 22.10 3.66
C ARG A 44 -16.01 23.54 3.35
N ASN A 45 -14.71 23.77 3.20
CA ASN A 45 -14.16 25.12 3.07
C ASN A 45 -14.08 25.56 1.61
N GLY A 46 -13.91 24.63 0.66
CA GLY A 46 -13.47 24.93 -0.69
C GLY A 46 -11.94 24.93 -0.79
N PHE A 47 -11.41 24.97 -2.01
CA PHE A 47 -9.98 24.90 -2.27
C PHE A 47 -9.62 25.53 -3.61
N ASN A 48 -8.33 25.77 -3.86
CA ASN A 48 -7.81 26.29 -5.12
C ASN A 48 -6.75 25.32 -5.66
N ASN A 49 -6.94 24.87 -6.90
CA ASN A 49 -6.02 23.97 -7.60
C ASN A 49 -5.18 24.68 -8.69
N GLY A 50 -5.05 26.00 -8.60
CA GLY A 50 -4.26 26.83 -9.52
C GLY A 50 -5.06 27.50 -10.64
N HIS A 51 -6.35 27.15 -10.82
CA HIS A 51 -7.22 27.71 -11.87
C HIS A 51 -8.36 28.59 -11.34
N GLY A 52 -8.40 28.82 -10.02
CA GLY A 52 -9.43 29.60 -9.36
C GLY A 52 -9.99 28.88 -8.13
N TYR A 53 -10.76 29.62 -7.33
CA TYR A 53 -11.33 29.09 -6.10
C TYR A 53 -12.55 28.21 -6.37
N ILE A 54 -12.48 26.95 -5.95
CA ILE A 54 -13.54 25.96 -6.04
C ILE A 54 -14.38 26.04 -4.78
N ARG A 55 -15.69 26.24 -4.97
CA ARG A 55 -16.67 26.37 -3.87
C ARG A 55 -17.07 25.01 -3.29
N PRO A 56 -17.48 24.97 -2.01
CA PRO A 56 -18.03 23.77 -1.38
C PRO A 56 -19.16 23.12 -2.21
N PRO A 57 -19.15 21.78 -2.37
CA PRO A 57 -20.20 21.08 -3.08
C PRO A 57 -21.49 21.04 -2.25
N LYS A 58 -22.63 20.92 -2.93
CA LYS A 58 -23.96 20.81 -2.29
C LYS A 58 -24.70 19.52 -2.63
N ARG A 59 -24.11 18.68 -3.46
CA ARG A 59 -24.70 17.48 -4.04
C ARG A 59 -23.67 16.35 -4.09
N PRO A 60 -24.09 15.07 -4.02
CA PRO A 60 -23.20 13.92 -4.11
C PRO A 60 -22.25 14.00 -5.30
N SER A 61 -22.77 14.26 -6.49
CA SER A 61 -22.00 14.27 -7.74
C SER A 61 -20.91 15.33 -7.76
N SER A 62 -21.17 16.52 -7.23
CA SER A 62 -20.15 17.56 -7.08
C SER A 62 -19.11 17.16 -6.04
N ALA A 63 -19.52 16.59 -4.90
CA ALA A 63 -18.59 16.18 -3.85
C ALA A 63 -17.61 15.10 -4.33
N THR A 64 -18.11 14.07 -5.03
CA THR A 64 -17.25 13.01 -5.56
C THR A 64 -16.38 13.47 -6.73
N ALA A 65 -16.88 14.35 -7.60
CA ALA A 65 -16.04 14.98 -8.64
C ALA A 65 -14.89 15.78 -8.03
N LEU A 66 -15.16 16.59 -6.99
CA LEU A 66 -14.13 17.34 -6.28
C LEU A 66 -13.15 16.43 -5.54
N ALA A 67 -13.60 15.33 -4.94
CA ALA A 67 -12.72 14.33 -4.34
C ALA A 67 -11.71 13.77 -5.37
N ALA A 68 -12.16 13.50 -6.60
CA ALA A 68 -11.30 13.02 -7.67
C ALA A 68 -10.29 14.10 -8.12
N ILE A 69 -10.71 15.37 -8.22
CA ILE A 69 -9.84 16.51 -8.53
C ILE A 69 -8.80 16.74 -7.43
N ILE A 70 -9.17 16.59 -6.16
CA ILE A 70 -8.26 16.74 -5.02
C ILE A 70 -7.13 15.69 -5.09
N LEU A 71 -7.48 14.41 -5.32
CA LEU A 71 -6.48 13.34 -5.50
C LEU A 71 -5.53 13.64 -6.65
N GLN A 72 -6.07 14.07 -7.80
CA GLN A 72 -5.29 14.44 -8.97
C GLN A 72 -4.35 15.63 -8.70
N SER A 73 -4.84 16.65 -7.99
CA SER A 73 -4.08 17.86 -7.69
C SER A 73 -2.93 17.56 -6.72
N CYS A 74 -3.17 16.76 -5.67
CA CYS A 74 -2.09 16.29 -4.79
C CYS A 74 -1.05 15.45 -5.54
N GLN A 75 -1.47 14.59 -6.47
CA GLN A 75 -0.56 13.78 -7.28
C GLN A 75 0.38 14.63 -8.16
N ASN A 76 0.03 15.88 -8.47
CA ASN A 76 0.95 16.76 -9.21
C ASN A 76 2.13 17.17 -8.32
N ASP A 77 1.90 17.45 -7.04
CA ASP A 77 2.93 17.86 -6.07
C ASP A 77 3.69 16.67 -5.43
N MET A 78 3.17 15.45 -5.55
CA MET A 78 3.70 14.25 -4.88
C MET A 78 3.83 13.04 -5.81
N HIS A 79 4.81 12.17 -5.61
CA HIS A 79 5.07 11.04 -6.53
C HIS A 79 4.48 9.69 -6.09
N GLY A 80 4.04 9.57 -4.84
CA GLY A 80 3.46 8.35 -4.28
C GLY A 80 1.94 8.30 -4.35
N GLY A 81 1.38 7.36 -3.59
CA GLY A 81 -0.07 7.16 -3.49
C GLY A 81 -0.77 8.26 -2.69
N GLN A 82 -1.94 8.67 -3.19
CA GLN A 82 -2.81 9.67 -2.57
C GLN A 82 -4.02 8.98 -1.95
N SER A 83 -4.40 9.36 -0.73
CA SER A 83 -5.45 8.62 -0.02
C SER A 83 -6.38 9.49 0.81
N PHE A 84 -7.60 8.99 0.98
CA PHE A 84 -8.56 9.49 1.97
C PHE A 84 -8.69 8.49 3.10
N ALA A 85 -8.50 8.96 4.34
CA ALA A 85 -8.51 8.12 5.53
C ALA A 85 -9.94 7.76 5.99
N PHE A 86 -10.93 8.63 5.71
CA PHE A 86 -12.29 8.52 6.24
C PHE A 86 -13.34 8.92 5.20
N PHE A 87 -13.29 8.30 4.01
CA PHE A 87 -14.09 8.76 2.88
C PHE A 87 -15.61 8.63 3.09
N ASP A 88 -16.04 7.58 3.79
CA ASP A 88 -17.43 7.40 4.21
C ASP A 88 -17.90 8.56 5.09
N ARG A 89 -17.10 8.89 6.12
CA ARG A 89 -17.36 10.01 7.03
C ARG A 89 -17.38 11.37 6.32
N ASP A 90 -16.42 11.60 5.44
CA ASP A 90 -16.20 12.92 4.85
C ASP A 90 -17.18 13.23 3.71
N ILE A 91 -17.71 12.20 3.05
CA ILE A 91 -18.74 12.36 2.00
C ILE A 91 -20.16 12.28 2.57
N ALA A 92 -20.38 11.67 3.73
CA ALA A 92 -21.69 11.49 4.35
C ALA A 92 -22.58 12.76 4.34
N PRO A 93 -22.09 13.97 4.70
CA PRO A 93 -22.92 15.17 4.74
C PRO A 93 -23.55 15.56 3.39
N TYR A 94 -22.93 15.15 2.28
CA TYR A 94 -23.40 15.46 0.92
C TYR A 94 -24.35 14.40 0.36
N VAL A 95 -24.45 13.25 1.03
CA VAL A 95 -25.17 12.06 0.57
C VAL A 95 -26.35 11.69 1.46
N GLU A 96 -26.36 12.10 2.74
CA GLU A 96 -27.42 11.80 3.71
C GLU A 96 -28.84 12.05 3.16
N ASN A 97 -29.08 13.22 2.58
CA ASN A 97 -30.39 13.59 2.02
C ASN A 97 -30.58 13.22 0.54
N ALA A 98 -29.60 12.55 -0.08
CA ALA A 98 -29.70 12.11 -1.46
C ALA A 98 -30.47 10.78 -1.56
N SER A 99 -31.12 10.59 -2.71
CA SER A 99 -31.68 9.28 -3.07
C SER A 99 -30.56 8.25 -3.26
N GLU A 100 -30.90 6.96 -3.12
CA GLU A 100 -29.96 5.86 -3.40
C GLU A 100 -29.41 5.93 -4.83
N ASP A 101 -30.24 6.30 -5.81
CA ASP A 101 -29.80 6.43 -7.21
C ASP A 101 -28.79 7.58 -7.40
N GLU A 102 -29.03 8.74 -6.81
CA GLU A 102 -28.08 9.86 -6.85
C GLU A 102 -26.76 9.50 -6.15
N ALA A 103 -26.82 8.81 -5.02
CA ALA A 103 -25.64 8.33 -4.31
C ALA A 103 -24.87 7.32 -5.16
N PHE A 104 -25.55 6.34 -5.74
CA PHE A 104 -24.97 5.35 -6.65
C PHE A 104 -24.27 6.02 -7.84
N GLN A 105 -24.97 6.90 -8.55
CA GLN A 105 -24.44 7.60 -9.73
C GLN A 105 -23.22 8.46 -9.38
N ALA A 106 -23.20 9.10 -8.21
CA ALA A 106 -22.04 9.88 -7.77
C ALA A 106 -20.81 9.00 -7.47
N MET A 107 -21.01 7.81 -6.90
CA MET A 107 -19.92 6.86 -6.65
C MET A 107 -19.45 6.16 -7.93
N GLU A 108 -20.36 5.86 -8.84
CA GLU A 108 -20.04 5.33 -10.17
C GLU A 108 -19.17 6.33 -10.95
N ALA A 109 -19.57 7.61 -10.97
CA ALA A 109 -18.77 8.67 -11.57
C ALA A 109 -17.38 8.81 -10.93
N LEU A 110 -17.26 8.64 -9.61
CA LEU A 110 -15.96 8.64 -8.92
C LEU A 110 -15.05 7.51 -9.44
N VAL A 111 -15.57 6.29 -9.48
CA VAL A 111 -14.82 5.12 -9.98
C VAL A 111 -14.38 5.36 -11.43
N TYR A 112 -15.25 5.91 -12.28
CA TYR A 112 -14.91 6.21 -13.67
C TYR A 112 -13.82 7.27 -13.78
N ASN A 113 -13.93 8.36 -13.02
CA ASN A 113 -12.94 9.43 -12.99
C ASN A 113 -11.57 8.89 -12.55
N LEU A 114 -11.51 8.03 -11.54
CA LEU A 114 -10.25 7.48 -11.04
C LEU A 114 -9.62 6.42 -11.97
N ASN A 115 -10.32 5.99 -13.02
CA ASN A 115 -9.79 5.10 -14.07
C ASN A 115 -9.59 5.80 -15.43
N SER A 116 -9.95 7.08 -15.57
CA SER A 116 -9.89 7.82 -16.84
C SER A 116 -9.18 9.16 -16.78
N MET A 117 -9.15 9.81 -15.62
CA MET A 117 -8.41 11.06 -15.43
C MET A 117 -6.92 10.75 -15.31
N HIS A 118 -6.13 11.45 -16.10
CA HIS A 118 -4.68 11.35 -16.04
C HIS A 118 -4.07 12.46 -15.18
N SER A 119 -3.04 12.11 -14.41
CA SER A 119 -2.15 13.04 -13.70
C SER A 119 -0.79 13.07 -14.42
N ARG A 120 -0.11 14.23 -14.38
CA ARG A 120 1.25 14.47 -14.92
C ARG A 120 1.47 14.21 -16.42
N ALA A 121 2.66 14.62 -16.89
CA ALA A 121 3.21 14.21 -18.19
C ALA A 121 3.54 12.70 -18.15
N GLY A 122 2.88 11.91 -18.99
CA GLY A 122 3.01 10.44 -19.02
C GLY A 122 1.67 9.68 -19.01
N SER A 123 0.55 10.40 -18.86
CA SER A 123 -0.81 9.83 -18.98
C SER A 123 -1.10 8.67 -18.01
N GLN A 124 -0.69 8.80 -16.74
CA GLN A 124 -1.00 7.83 -15.69
C GLN A 124 -2.17 8.28 -14.83
N VAL A 125 -3.08 7.36 -14.52
CA VAL A 125 -4.20 7.62 -13.59
C VAL A 125 -3.66 7.83 -12.16
N PRO A 126 -4.27 8.71 -11.34
CA PRO A 126 -3.85 8.93 -9.96
C PRO A 126 -3.80 7.63 -9.17
N PHE A 127 -2.69 7.37 -8.47
CA PHE A 127 -2.60 6.22 -7.59
C PHE A 127 -3.41 6.51 -6.31
N SER A 128 -4.67 6.11 -6.33
CA SER A 128 -5.66 6.47 -5.30
C SER A 128 -6.02 5.31 -4.39
N SER A 129 -6.12 5.58 -3.09
CA SER A 129 -6.64 4.65 -2.08
C SER A 129 -7.71 5.30 -1.22
N ILE A 130 -8.79 4.57 -0.92
CA ILE A 130 -9.93 5.08 -0.15
C ILE A 130 -10.21 4.13 1.02
N ASN A 131 -10.21 4.68 2.24
CA ASN A 131 -10.50 3.94 3.47
C ASN A 131 -11.92 4.23 3.96
N LEU A 132 -12.67 3.19 4.33
CA LEU A 132 -14.08 3.27 4.72
C LEU A 132 -14.52 2.08 5.58
N GLY A 133 -15.76 2.08 6.06
CA GLY A 133 -16.44 0.93 6.68
C GLY A 133 -16.76 1.09 8.17
N THR A 134 -16.29 2.18 8.79
CA THR A 134 -16.44 2.38 10.25
C THR A 134 -17.41 3.50 10.64
N ASP A 135 -17.87 4.32 9.68
CA ASP A 135 -18.92 5.30 9.96
C ASP A 135 -20.29 4.60 10.02
N THR A 136 -21.00 4.78 11.14
CA THR A 136 -22.32 4.19 11.41
C THR A 136 -23.48 5.15 11.11
N SER A 137 -23.20 6.39 10.70
CA SER A 137 -24.22 7.34 10.26
C SER A 137 -24.98 6.82 9.02
N GLU A 138 -26.21 7.28 8.80
CA GLU A 138 -26.99 6.91 7.61
C GLU A 138 -26.25 7.32 6.33
N GLY A 139 -25.71 8.54 6.30
CA GLY A 139 -24.92 9.05 5.19
C GLY A 139 -23.65 8.23 4.93
N GLY A 140 -22.87 7.91 5.96
CA GLY A 140 -21.63 7.13 5.82
C GLY A 140 -21.88 5.69 5.35
N ARG A 141 -22.97 5.07 5.87
CA ARG A 141 -23.45 3.77 5.41
C ARG A 141 -23.90 3.82 3.95
N LYS A 142 -24.63 4.86 3.55
CA LYS A 142 -25.09 5.08 2.16
C LYS A 142 -23.90 5.26 1.21
N VAL A 143 -22.87 6.03 1.60
CA VAL A 143 -21.61 6.17 0.85
C VAL A 143 -20.93 4.82 0.66
N THR A 144 -20.72 4.08 1.74
CA THR A 144 -20.05 2.78 1.71
C THR A 144 -20.81 1.78 0.82
N ARG A 145 -22.13 1.66 1.02
CA ARG A 145 -22.99 0.77 0.23
C ARG A 145 -22.90 1.08 -1.25
N ASN A 146 -23.11 2.34 -1.64
CA ASN A 146 -23.18 2.74 -3.03
C ASN A 146 -21.81 2.70 -3.73
N LEU A 147 -20.72 2.99 -3.03
CA LEU A 147 -19.37 2.81 -3.60
C LEU A 147 -19.05 1.34 -3.86
N LEU A 148 -19.39 0.44 -2.92
CA LEU A 148 -19.19 -0.99 -3.11
C LEU A 148 -20.04 -1.53 -4.26
N LEU A 149 -21.31 -1.13 -4.36
CA LEU A 149 -22.20 -1.52 -5.46
C LEU A 149 -21.71 -1.00 -6.82
N ALA A 150 -21.23 0.25 -6.89
CA ALA A 150 -20.66 0.81 -8.11
C ALA A 150 -19.39 0.05 -8.53
N TYR A 151 -18.51 -0.27 -7.58
CA TYR A 151 -17.30 -1.05 -7.84
C TYR A 151 -17.62 -2.50 -8.28
N GLU A 152 -18.65 -3.12 -7.68
CA GLU A 152 -19.14 -4.44 -8.04
C GLU A 152 -19.65 -4.49 -9.49
N ARG A 153 -20.40 -3.46 -9.89
CA ARG A 153 -20.90 -3.28 -11.27
C ARG A 153 -19.75 -3.21 -12.28
N GLY A 154 -18.65 -2.57 -11.89
CA GLY A 154 -17.46 -2.41 -12.73
C GLY A 154 -17.56 -1.20 -13.66
N LEU A 155 -16.62 -1.09 -14.60
CA LEU A 155 -16.63 0.00 -15.59
C LEU A 155 -17.67 -0.28 -16.70
N GLY A 156 -17.73 0.57 -17.73
CA GLY A 156 -18.79 0.63 -18.73
C GLY A 156 -19.42 -0.71 -19.17
N ARG A 157 -18.62 -1.71 -19.54
CA ARG A 157 -19.11 -3.04 -19.98
C ARG A 157 -18.93 -4.13 -18.92
N GLY A 158 -18.59 -3.75 -17.69
CA GLY A 158 -18.31 -4.61 -16.56
C GLY A 158 -16.83 -4.90 -16.33
N GLU A 159 -15.92 -4.16 -17.00
CA GLU A 159 -14.47 -4.28 -16.79
C GLU A 159 -14.13 -4.12 -15.30
N ASN A 160 -13.05 -4.78 -14.85
CA ASN A 160 -12.59 -4.63 -13.48
C ASN A 160 -11.93 -3.26 -13.29
N PRO A 161 -12.39 -2.41 -12.35
CA PRO A 161 -11.69 -1.18 -12.04
C PRO A 161 -10.31 -1.48 -11.43
N ILE A 162 -9.32 -0.65 -11.76
CA ILE A 162 -7.99 -0.72 -11.15
C ILE A 162 -7.93 0.16 -9.90
N PHE A 163 -8.51 1.35 -9.99
CA PHE A 163 -8.62 2.32 -8.90
C PHE A 163 -10.08 2.67 -8.58
N PRO A 164 -10.36 3.22 -7.39
CA PRO A 164 -9.44 3.35 -6.25
C PRO A 164 -9.11 1.99 -5.63
N ASN A 165 -7.97 1.88 -4.93
CA ASN A 165 -7.77 0.79 -3.99
C ASN A 165 -8.71 1.02 -2.80
N ILE A 166 -9.72 0.17 -2.63
CA ILE A 166 -10.68 0.30 -1.52
C ILE A 166 -10.17 -0.52 -0.33
N VAL A 167 -10.06 0.13 0.82
CA VAL A 167 -9.67 -0.48 2.10
C VAL A 167 -10.89 -0.45 3.03
N PHE A 168 -11.49 -1.60 3.25
CA PHE A 168 -12.57 -1.78 4.22
C PHE A 168 -11.97 -2.01 5.61
N ARG A 169 -12.31 -1.16 6.57
CA ARG A 169 -11.84 -1.22 7.95
C ARG A 169 -12.80 -2.06 8.78
N ILE A 170 -12.33 -3.21 9.25
CA ILE A 170 -13.05 -4.13 10.12
C ILE A 170 -12.85 -3.73 11.58
N LYS A 171 -13.95 -3.65 12.33
CA LYS A 171 -13.94 -3.33 13.76
C LYS A 171 -15.09 -4.00 14.50
N GLU A 172 -14.78 -4.63 15.63
CA GLU A 172 -15.76 -5.20 16.57
C GLU A 172 -16.72 -4.11 17.09
N GLY A 173 -18.00 -4.45 17.19
CA GLY A 173 -19.05 -3.50 17.60
C GLY A 173 -19.46 -2.51 16.49
N VAL A 174 -18.87 -2.63 15.30
CA VAL A 174 -19.20 -1.77 14.15
C VAL A 174 -19.63 -2.60 12.95
N ASN A 175 -18.86 -3.60 12.53
CA ASN A 175 -19.18 -4.37 11.33
C ASN A 175 -18.82 -5.86 11.38
N TRP A 176 -18.37 -6.38 12.52
CA TRP A 176 -17.79 -7.73 12.58
C TRP A 176 -18.82 -8.82 12.85
N GLU A 177 -19.73 -8.60 13.79
CA GLU A 177 -20.69 -9.63 14.25
C GLU A 177 -22.14 -9.32 13.84
N PRO A 178 -23.00 -10.34 13.70
CA PRO A 178 -24.43 -10.14 13.56
C PRO A 178 -25.00 -9.25 14.68
N GLY A 179 -25.66 -8.16 14.29
CA GLY A 179 -26.17 -7.15 15.22
C GLY A 179 -25.35 -5.86 15.25
N ASP A 180 -24.10 -5.90 14.78
CA ASP A 180 -23.30 -4.69 14.58
C ASP A 180 -23.94 -3.78 13.51
N PRO A 181 -23.88 -2.44 13.65
CA PRO A 181 -24.57 -1.51 12.75
C PRO A 181 -24.25 -1.69 11.27
N ASN A 182 -23.00 -1.99 10.95
CA ASN A 182 -22.44 -2.13 9.60
C ASN A 182 -22.13 -3.58 9.22
N TYR A 183 -22.65 -4.57 9.93
CA TYR A 183 -22.47 -5.98 9.57
C TYR A 183 -22.96 -6.28 8.14
N ASP A 184 -24.06 -5.66 7.72
CA ASP A 184 -24.58 -5.77 6.35
C ASP A 184 -23.60 -5.24 5.30
N LEU A 185 -22.80 -4.23 5.65
CA LEU A 185 -21.77 -3.66 4.78
C LEU A 185 -20.51 -4.53 4.73
N LEU A 186 -20.16 -5.24 5.81
CA LEU A 186 -19.10 -6.25 5.76
C LEU A 186 -19.49 -7.39 4.81
N LEU A 187 -20.72 -7.90 4.90
CA LEU A 187 -21.23 -8.92 3.99
C LEU A 187 -21.17 -8.45 2.52
N LEU A 188 -21.55 -7.20 2.27
CA LEU A 188 -21.42 -6.58 0.95
C LEU A 188 -19.95 -6.49 0.52
N ALA A 189 -19.06 -5.97 1.38
CA ALA A 189 -17.63 -5.85 1.10
C ALA A 189 -17.00 -7.19 0.72
N MET A 190 -17.31 -8.26 1.46
CA MET A 190 -16.85 -9.62 1.15
C MET A 190 -17.37 -10.12 -0.21
N ARG A 191 -18.65 -9.85 -0.52
CA ARG A 191 -19.24 -10.20 -1.82
C ARG A 191 -18.53 -9.48 -2.98
N VAL A 192 -18.26 -8.18 -2.82
CA VAL A 192 -17.54 -7.40 -3.84
C VAL A 192 -16.09 -7.88 -3.96
N ALA A 193 -15.40 -8.12 -2.85
CA ALA A 193 -14.04 -8.65 -2.83
C ALA A 193 -13.94 -10.02 -3.53
N ALA A 194 -14.92 -10.90 -3.31
CA ALA A 194 -15.02 -12.21 -3.97
C ALA A 194 -15.16 -12.12 -5.50
N LYS A 195 -15.65 -10.98 -6.02
CA LYS A 195 -15.85 -10.75 -7.46
C LYS A 195 -14.75 -9.91 -8.10
N ARG A 196 -14.21 -8.92 -7.38
CA ARG A 196 -13.38 -7.84 -7.92
C ARG A 196 -12.01 -7.70 -7.27
N MET A 197 -11.64 -8.60 -6.34
CA MET A 197 -10.44 -8.56 -5.46
C MET A 197 -10.38 -7.36 -4.50
N ASN A 198 -11.02 -6.23 -4.79
CA ASN A 198 -11.26 -5.14 -3.86
C ASN A 198 -12.70 -5.21 -3.32
N PRO A 199 -12.96 -4.77 -2.08
CA PRO A 199 -12.00 -4.15 -1.15
C PRO A 199 -10.98 -5.12 -0.54
N THR A 200 -9.87 -4.56 -0.08
CA THR A 200 -8.94 -5.20 0.87
C THR A 200 -9.35 -4.86 2.31
N PHE A 201 -8.87 -5.61 3.30
CA PHE A 201 -9.41 -5.55 4.66
C PHE A 201 -8.34 -5.18 5.68
N SER A 202 -8.57 -4.11 6.44
CA SER A 202 -7.70 -3.71 7.56
C SER A 202 -8.41 -3.94 8.89
N PHE A 203 -7.67 -4.40 9.88
CA PHE A 203 -8.24 -4.86 11.15
C PHE A 203 -7.90 -3.85 12.25
N MET A 204 -8.92 -3.14 12.74
CA MET A 204 -8.75 -2.10 13.74
C MET A 204 -8.41 -2.67 15.12
N ASP A 205 -8.83 -3.92 15.39
CA ASP A 205 -8.67 -4.57 16.69
C ASP A 205 -7.38 -5.39 16.83
N SER A 206 -6.48 -5.37 15.83
CA SER A 206 -5.15 -5.98 15.99
C SER A 206 -4.38 -5.32 17.14
N SER A 207 -3.45 -6.05 17.75
CA SER A 207 -2.73 -5.68 18.97
C SER A 207 -2.09 -4.29 18.93
N PHE A 208 -1.67 -3.85 17.73
CA PHE A 208 -1.01 -2.56 17.49
C PHE A 208 -1.94 -1.49 16.87
N ASN A 209 -3.12 -1.86 16.37
CA ASN A 209 -4.11 -0.92 15.86
C ASN A 209 -5.15 -0.52 16.91
N LYS A 210 -5.49 -1.44 17.84
CA LYS A 210 -6.59 -1.28 18.80
C LYS A 210 -6.55 0.03 19.59
N ARG A 211 -5.35 0.51 19.97
CA ARG A 211 -5.16 1.77 20.70
C ARG A 211 -5.63 3.02 19.94
N TYR A 212 -5.75 2.94 18.61
CA TYR A 212 -6.18 4.05 17.75
C TYR A 212 -7.66 3.97 17.37
N GLY A 213 -8.39 2.95 17.84
CA GLY A 213 -9.80 2.78 17.50
C GLY A 213 -10.02 2.71 15.98
N SER A 214 -10.84 3.61 15.44
CA SER A 214 -11.17 3.64 14.01
C SER A 214 -10.22 4.50 13.18
N GLU A 215 -9.18 5.09 13.77
CA GLU A 215 -8.38 6.14 13.13
C GLU A 215 -7.28 5.62 12.19
N VAL A 216 -7.05 4.30 12.16
CA VAL A 216 -6.02 3.69 11.29
C VAL A 216 -6.47 3.69 9.84
N SER A 217 -5.57 4.10 8.95
CA SER A 217 -5.77 4.13 7.51
C SER A 217 -4.51 3.72 6.74
N TYR A 218 -4.70 3.25 5.52
CA TYR A 218 -3.62 2.83 4.63
C TYR A 218 -3.65 3.63 3.33
N MET A 219 -2.48 3.99 2.80
CA MET A 219 -2.30 4.79 1.58
C MET A 219 -1.44 4.07 0.53
N GLY A 220 -1.76 4.28 -0.74
CA GLY A 220 -1.15 3.58 -1.87
C GLY A 220 -1.31 2.07 -1.74
N CYS A 221 -0.19 1.33 -1.84
CA CYS A 221 -0.19 -0.12 -1.69
C CYS A 221 -0.53 -0.57 -0.26
N ARG A 222 0.13 0.01 0.75
CA ARG A 222 0.06 -0.44 2.15
C ARG A 222 0.72 0.48 3.19
N THR A 223 1.06 1.72 2.82
CA THR A 223 1.72 2.62 3.78
C THR A 223 0.73 3.03 4.87
N ARG A 224 1.16 2.95 6.12
CA ARG A 224 0.37 3.28 7.32
C ARG A 224 1.09 4.36 8.12
N VAL A 225 0.40 5.46 8.40
CA VAL A 225 0.93 6.60 9.15
C VAL A 225 -0.10 7.00 10.21
N ILE A 226 0.28 6.96 11.50
CA ILE A 226 -0.62 7.37 12.59
C ILE A 226 0.13 7.79 13.86
N ALA A 227 1.10 7.01 14.35
CA ALA A 227 1.94 7.43 15.48
C ALA A 227 2.71 8.71 15.11
N ASN A 228 2.88 9.62 16.06
CA ASN A 228 3.56 10.90 15.83
C ASN A 228 4.33 11.34 17.06
N VAL A 229 5.66 11.43 16.97
CA VAL A 229 6.50 11.91 18.09
C VAL A 229 6.61 13.43 18.16
N ARG A 230 6.15 14.14 17.12
CA ARG A 230 6.20 15.60 16.99
C ARG A 230 4.83 16.26 17.00
N GLY A 231 3.77 15.54 17.38
CA GLY A 231 2.41 16.08 17.32
C GLY A 231 1.33 15.03 17.62
N PRO A 232 0.07 15.30 17.26
CA PRO A 232 -1.03 14.38 17.48
C PRO A 232 -0.90 13.08 16.68
N GLU A 233 -1.36 11.97 17.28
CA GLU A 233 -1.42 10.66 16.64
C GLU A 233 -2.65 10.55 15.72
N VAL A 234 -2.57 11.17 14.55
CA VAL A 234 -3.63 11.19 13.53
C VAL A 234 -3.16 10.65 12.19
N SER A 235 -4.09 10.13 11.40
CA SER A 235 -3.85 9.70 10.01
C SER A 235 -3.86 10.89 9.04
N GLU A 236 -4.91 11.71 9.09
CA GLU A 236 -5.08 12.86 8.17
C GLU A 236 -3.97 13.90 8.29
N LYS A 237 -3.73 14.61 7.19
CA LYS A 237 -2.71 15.66 7.06
C LYS A 237 -1.27 15.16 7.29
N ARG A 238 -1.08 13.84 7.26
CA ARG A 238 0.20 13.19 7.46
C ARG A 238 0.44 12.15 6.38
N GLY A 239 1.72 11.86 6.18
CA GLY A 239 2.14 11.05 5.05
C GLY A 239 3.57 10.55 5.19
N ASN A 240 3.98 9.72 4.25
CA ASN A 240 5.36 9.27 4.18
C ASN A 240 6.16 10.25 3.31
N LEU A 241 7.31 10.70 3.82
CA LEU A 241 8.18 11.63 3.09
C LEU A 241 9.06 10.89 2.08
N SER A 242 9.63 9.77 2.53
CA SER A 242 10.52 8.93 1.75
C SER A 242 10.74 7.57 2.42
N PHE A 243 11.28 6.62 1.67
CA PHE A 243 11.65 5.32 2.20
C PHE A 243 12.84 4.73 1.44
N THR A 244 13.59 3.88 2.13
CA THR A 244 14.79 3.21 1.62
C THR A 244 14.76 1.76 2.07
N SER A 245 14.96 0.83 1.13
CA SER A 245 14.88 -0.60 1.43
C SER A 245 16.23 -1.28 1.50
N ILE A 246 16.35 -2.24 2.40
CA ILE A 246 17.55 -3.04 2.62
C ILE A 246 17.43 -4.37 1.88
N ASN A 247 18.54 -4.80 1.28
CA ASN A 247 18.68 -6.12 0.66
C ASN A 247 19.15 -7.14 1.71
N LEU A 248 18.23 -7.79 2.41
CA LEU A 248 18.57 -8.78 3.43
C LEU A 248 19.33 -9.99 2.87
N PRO A 249 18.95 -10.59 1.71
CA PRO A 249 19.67 -11.71 1.14
C PRO A 249 21.16 -11.42 0.95
N ARG A 250 21.49 -10.24 0.44
CA ARG A 250 22.86 -9.80 0.25
C ARG A 250 23.70 -9.79 1.52
N ILE A 251 23.13 -9.36 2.64
CA ILE A 251 23.83 -9.34 3.94
C ILE A 251 24.14 -10.78 4.37
N ALA A 252 23.19 -11.70 4.22
CA ALA A 252 23.40 -13.11 4.53
C ALA A 252 24.44 -13.77 3.60
N LEU A 253 24.44 -13.42 2.32
CA LEU A 253 25.42 -13.92 1.35
C LEU A 253 26.84 -13.43 1.68
N LYS A 254 27.01 -12.14 1.99
CA LYS A 254 28.31 -11.56 2.37
C LYS A 254 28.89 -12.17 3.64
N THR A 255 28.02 -12.54 4.58
CA THR A 255 28.40 -13.15 5.87
C THR A 255 28.49 -14.68 5.79
N LYS A 256 28.33 -15.25 4.59
CA LYS A 256 28.43 -16.70 4.33
C LYS A 256 27.54 -17.53 5.25
N GLY A 257 26.35 -17.02 5.57
CA GLY A 257 25.39 -17.72 6.42
C GLY A 257 25.68 -17.68 7.93
N ASN A 258 26.71 -16.97 8.40
CA ASN A 258 27.00 -16.89 9.83
C ASN A 258 26.10 -15.86 10.53
N VAL A 259 25.26 -16.33 11.45
CA VAL A 259 24.22 -15.54 12.14
C VAL A 259 24.80 -14.36 12.94
N ASP A 260 25.85 -14.56 13.73
CA ASP A 260 26.42 -13.49 14.55
C ASP A 260 26.97 -12.35 13.69
N THR A 261 27.73 -12.68 12.65
CA THR A 261 28.25 -11.68 11.70
C THR A 261 27.14 -11.05 10.85
N PHE A 262 26.06 -11.78 10.57
CA PHE A 262 24.88 -11.25 9.89
C PHE A 262 24.25 -10.12 10.69
N PHE A 263 23.99 -10.30 11.99
CA PHE A 263 23.41 -9.24 12.82
C PHE A 263 24.33 -8.02 12.92
N ASN A 264 25.65 -8.23 13.09
CA ASN A 264 26.61 -7.14 13.09
C ASN A 264 26.64 -6.33 11.78
N GLU A 265 26.47 -6.99 10.64
CA GLU A 265 26.43 -6.31 9.34
C GLU A 265 25.06 -5.66 9.08
N LEU A 266 23.98 -6.30 9.54
CA LEU A 266 22.64 -5.73 9.50
C LEU A 266 22.57 -4.40 10.24
N ASP A 267 23.18 -4.29 11.43
CA ASP A 267 23.26 -3.04 12.19
C ASP A 267 23.88 -1.90 11.38
N LYS A 268 25.00 -2.17 10.70
CA LYS A 268 25.68 -1.17 9.88
C LYS A 268 24.84 -0.73 8.69
N VAL A 269 24.16 -1.67 8.03
CA VAL A 269 23.31 -1.37 6.87
C VAL A 269 22.05 -0.62 7.29
N MET A 270 21.46 -0.97 8.43
CA MET A 270 20.33 -0.25 9.03
C MET A 270 20.72 1.20 9.36
N ASP A 271 21.85 1.40 10.05
CA ASP A 271 22.38 2.74 10.34
C ASP A 271 22.62 3.56 9.07
N LEU A 272 23.21 2.95 8.04
CA LEU A 272 23.42 3.58 6.74
C LEU A 272 22.09 4.05 6.12
N ALA A 273 21.05 3.21 6.13
CA ALA A 273 19.74 3.56 5.60
C ALA A 273 19.06 4.69 6.41
N ILE A 274 19.19 4.67 7.74
CA ILE A 274 18.65 5.71 8.63
C ILE A 274 19.31 7.07 8.34
N ARG A 275 20.65 7.10 8.26
CA ARG A 275 21.41 8.32 7.92
C ARG A 275 21.09 8.80 6.50
N GLN A 276 20.92 7.88 5.56
CA GLN A 276 20.55 8.21 4.19
C GLN A 276 19.16 8.88 4.12
N LEU A 277 18.18 8.39 4.89
CA LEU A 277 16.85 9.00 4.98
C LEU A 277 16.91 10.37 5.66
N TYR A 278 17.72 10.52 6.71
CA TYR A 278 17.94 11.82 7.35
C TYR A 278 18.52 12.84 6.36
N HIS A 279 19.52 12.44 5.57
CA HIS A 279 20.08 13.28 4.52
C HIS A 279 19.01 13.72 3.50
N ARG A 280 18.11 12.82 3.10
CA ARG A 280 16.99 13.18 2.21
C ARG A 280 16.05 14.18 2.88
N PHE A 281 15.71 13.95 4.14
CA PHE A 281 14.88 14.88 4.93
C PHE A 281 15.49 16.28 4.98
N GLN A 282 16.80 16.41 5.22
CA GLN A 282 17.52 17.70 5.24
C GLN A 282 17.53 18.44 3.90
N ILE A 283 17.35 17.73 2.79
CA ILE A 283 17.20 18.34 1.46
C ILE A 283 15.74 18.75 1.23
N GLN A 284 14.79 17.85 1.49
CA GLN A 284 13.37 18.11 1.28
C GLN A 284 12.84 19.23 2.20
N SER A 285 13.36 19.36 3.42
CA SER A 285 13.04 20.44 4.36
C SER A 285 13.32 21.84 3.83
N LYS A 286 14.22 21.98 2.84
CA LYS A 286 14.58 23.27 2.23
C LYS A 286 13.64 23.69 1.09
N LEU A 287 12.73 22.82 0.66
CA LEU A 287 11.67 23.18 -0.27
C LEU A 287 10.77 24.24 0.38
N ARG A 288 10.19 25.11 -0.43
CA ARG A 288 9.27 26.16 0.02
C ARG A 288 7.83 25.80 -0.26
N VAL A 289 6.90 26.45 0.44
CA VAL A 289 5.46 26.27 0.23
C VAL A 289 5.09 26.42 -1.25
N LYS A 290 5.63 27.43 -1.94
CA LYS A 290 5.38 27.66 -3.38
C LYS A 290 5.88 26.54 -4.32
N ASP A 291 6.81 25.69 -3.88
CA ASP A 291 7.28 24.55 -4.66
C ASP A 291 6.24 23.41 -4.67
N MET A 292 5.28 23.46 -3.74
CA MET A 292 4.19 22.50 -3.54
C MET A 292 2.86 23.25 -3.31
N PRO A 293 2.40 24.02 -4.31
CA PRO A 293 1.33 25.00 -4.13
C PRO A 293 -0.01 24.39 -3.73
N PHE A 294 -0.27 23.13 -4.10
CA PHE A 294 -1.49 22.45 -3.67
C PHE A 294 -1.30 21.77 -2.31
N LEU A 295 -0.24 21.00 -2.12
CA LEU A 295 -0.02 20.27 -0.87
C LEU A 295 0.19 21.21 0.32
N MET A 296 1.11 22.15 0.19
CA MET A 296 1.49 23.08 1.27
C MET A 296 0.69 24.37 1.19
N GLY A 297 0.52 24.93 -0.02
CA GLY A 297 -0.21 26.18 -0.22
C GLY A 297 -1.73 26.07 -0.03
N GLN A 298 -2.32 24.87 0.02
CA GLN A 298 -3.70 24.65 0.48
C GLN A 298 -3.76 24.02 1.89
N HIS A 299 -2.65 24.05 2.61
CA HIS A 299 -2.53 23.66 4.01
C HIS A 299 -2.99 22.22 4.31
N LEU A 300 -2.69 21.29 3.39
CA LEU A 300 -3.10 19.89 3.50
C LEU A 300 -2.22 19.08 4.44
N TYR A 301 -1.06 19.61 4.83
CA TYR A 301 -0.17 19.01 5.81
C TYR A 301 -0.41 19.58 7.21
N LEU A 302 -0.14 18.79 8.25
CA LEU A 302 -0.23 19.30 9.62
C LEU A 302 0.73 20.49 9.80
N ASP A 303 0.27 21.52 10.50
CA ASP A 303 0.96 22.79 10.78
C ASP A 303 1.39 23.63 9.56
N SER A 304 1.01 23.23 8.34
CA SER A 304 1.30 23.99 7.10
C SER A 304 0.45 25.26 6.92
N ASP A 305 -0.59 25.43 7.73
CA ASP A 305 -1.40 26.66 7.85
C ASP A 305 -0.66 27.83 8.51
N ASN A 306 0.48 27.56 9.15
CA ASN A 306 1.34 28.58 9.76
C ASN A 306 2.48 29.05 8.83
N LEU A 307 2.48 28.62 7.56
CA LEU A 307 3.56 28.87 6.60
C LEU A 307 3.08 29.73 5.43
N GLU A 308 3.92 30.66 5.00
CA GLU A 308 3.73 31.51 3.82
C GLU A 308 4.51 30.97 2.61
N ASP A 309 4.24 31.48 1.40
CA ASP A 309 4.78 30.98 0.13
C ASP A 309 6.32 30.80 0.09
N GLU A 310 7.06 31.68 0.77
CA GLU A 310 8.53 31.68 0.80
C GLU A 310 9.13 30.90 1.96
N ASP A 311 8.30 30.44 2.91
CA ASP A 311 8.75 29.68 4.07
C ASP A 311 9.15 28.27 3.66
N MET A 312 10.14 27.73 4.37
CA MET A 312 10.56 26.34 4.23
C MET A 312 9.50 25.41 4.82
N ILE A 313 9.30 24.26 4.19
CA ILE A 313 8.26 23.29 4.60
C ILE A 313 8.65 22.43 5.80
N GLU A 314 9.87 22.58 6.33
CA GLU A 314 10.39 21.81 7.48
C GLU A 314 9.40 21.73 8.66
N PRO A 315 8.78 22.84 9.13
CA PRO A 315 7.88 22.80 10.27
C PRO A 315 6.64 21.93 10.06
N ALA A 316 6.21 21.73 8.81
CA ALA A 316 5.10 20.83 8.49
C ALA A 316 5.58 19.39 8.32
N ILE A 317 6.68 19.18 7.57
CA ILE A 317 7.10 17.81 7.22
C ILE A 317 7.71 17.03 8.39
N VAL A 318 8.05 17.65 9.52
CA VAL A 318 8.45 16.92 10.75
C VAL A 318 7.38 15.92 11.23
N HIS A 319 6.11 16.11 10.85
CA HIS A 319 5.03 15.17 11.15
C HIS A 319 5.01 13.96 10.21
N GLY A 320 5.71 14.02 9.08
CA GLY A 320 5.78 12.93 8.11
C GLY A 320 6.74 11.82 8.51
N THR A 321 6.56 10.63 7.93
CA THR A 321 7.38 9.45 8.26
C THR A 321 8.59 9.28 7.33
N LEU A 322 9.67 8.75 7.89
CA LEU A 322 10.86 8.28 7.17
C LEU A 322 10.95 6.77 7.34
N SER A 323 10.66 6.02 6.27
CA SER A 323 10.51 4.56 6.40
C SER A 323 11.75 3.79 5.99
N VAL A 324 12.30 2.98 6.89
CA VAL A 324 13.27 1.93 6.53
C VAL A 324 12.49 0.69 6.13
N GLY A 325 12.78 0.13 4.95
CA GLY A 325 12.12 -1.06 4.45
C GLY A 325 13.06 -2.24 4.25
N PHE A 326 12.50 -3.42 3.99
CA PHE A 326 13.27 -4.61 3.65
C PHE A 326 12.57 -5.48 2.61
N ILE A 327 13.31 -6.44 2.05
CA ILE A 327 12.83 -7.49 1.13
C ILE A 327 13.69 -8.75 1.29
N GLY A 328 13.14 -9.92 0.94
CA GLY A 328 13.90 -11.16 0.78
C GLY A 328 14.15 -11.90 2.09
N LEU A 329 13.24 -11.83 3.07
CA LEU A 329 13.41 -12.57 4.32
C LEU A 329 13.47 -14.09 4.07
N ALA A 330 12.67 -14.61 3.14
CA ALA A 330 12.67 -16.04 2.83
C ALA A 330 14.04 -16.50 2.31
N GLU A 331 14.62 -15.80 1.34
CA GLU A 331 15.96 -16.09 0.81
C GLU A 331 17.06 -15.88 1.87
N THR A 332 16.92 -14.85 2.71
CA THR A 332 17.83 -14.61 3.84
C THR A 332 17.87 -15.81 4.79
N LEU A 333 16.70 -16.32 5.17
CA LEU A 333 16.59 -17.49 6.04
C LEU A 333 17.14 -18.75 5.38
N LYS A 334 16.95 -18.92 4.07
CA LYS A 334 17.58 -20.03 3.33
C LYS A 334 19.10 -19.97 3.39
N VAL A 335 19.70 -18.79 3.25
CA VAL A 335 21.15 -18.63 3.37
C VAL A 335 21.63 -18.96 4.78
N LEU A 336 20.92 -18.52 5.82
CA LEU A 336 21.32 -18.68 7.22
C LEU A 336 21.05 -20.08 7.79
N THR A 337 19.97 -20.75 7.35
CA THR A 337 19.45 -21.97 7.99
C THR A 337 19.25 -23.13 7.02
N GLY A 338 19.33 -22.90 5.71
CA GLY A 338 18.99 -23.86 4.66
C GLY A 338 17.48 -23.96 4.37
N LYS A 339 16.62 -23.27 5.12
CA LYS A 339 15.16 -23.28 4.99
C LYS A 339 14.56 -21.87 5.10
N HIS A 340 13.39 -21.64 4.51
CA HIS A 340 12.60 -20.43 4.77
C HIS A 340 11.59 -20.65 5.91
N HIS A 341 10.95 -19.56 6.36
CA HIS A 341 10.01 -19.60 7.50
C HIS A 341 8.75 -20.46 7.26
N GLY A 342 8.34 -20.68 6.02
CA GLY A 342 7.33 -21.70 5.65
C GLY A 342 7.76 -23.17 5.79
N GLU A 343 9.06 -23.47 5.92
CA GLU A 343 9.62 -24.84 5.91
C GLU A 343 10.10 -25.32 7.30
N SER A 344 10.24 -24.41 8.27
CA SER A 344 10.82 -24.72 9.58
C SER A 344 10.42 -23.68 10.64
N GLU A 345 10.03 -24.18 11.82
CA GLU A 345 9.76 -23.34 12.99
C GLU A 345 11.01 -22.60 13.47
N GLU A 346 12.19 -23.21 13.35
CA GLU A 346 13.47 -22.57 13.69
C GLU A 346 13.73 -21.38 12.75
N ALA A 347 13.49 -21.55 11.44
CA ALA A 347 13.59 -20.47 10.47
C ALA A 347 12.56 -19.36 10.74
N GLN A 348 11.34 -19.72 11.15
CA GLN A 348 10.32 -18.74 11.56
C GLN A 348 10.74 -17.95 12.82
N LYS A 349 11.28 -18.61 13.83
CA LYS A 349 11.79 -17.96 15.06
C LYS A 349 12.90 -16.96 14.72
N LEU A 350 13.88 -17.37 13.91
CA LEU A 350 14.95 -16.49 13.45
C LEU A 350 14.42 -15.33 12.59
N GLY A 351 13.43 -15.59 11.72
CA GLY A 351 12.80 -14.56 10.91
C GLY A 351 12.17 -13.47 11.77
N LEU A 352 11.44 -13.85 12.80
CA LEU A 352 10.84 -12.91 13.76
C LEU A 352 11.90 -12.14 14.55
N GLU A 353 13.00 -12.79 14.93
CA GLU A 353 14.13 -12.14 15.60
C GLU A 353 14.77 -11.06 14.71
N ILE A 354 15.05 -11.39 13.44
CA ILE A 354 15.62 -10.46 12.45
C ILE A 354 14.70 -9.25 12.25
N VAL A 355 13.39 -9.48 12.05
CA VAL A 355 12.42 -8.39 11.81
C VAL A 355 12.21 -7.53 13.07
N LYS A 356 12.15 -8.15 14.25
CA LYS A 356 12.09 -7.43 15.53
C LYS A 356 13.33 -6.57 15.75
N HIS A 357 14.52 -7.12 15.51
CA HIS A 357 15.78 -6.42 15.67
C HIS A 357 15.88 -5.18 14.78
N MET A 358 15.51 -5.30 13.50
CA MET A 358 15.42 -4.12 12.61
C MET A 358 14.42 -3.09 13.13
N ARG A 359 13.28 -3.52 13.69
CA ARG A 359 12.31 -2.60 14.28
C ARG A 359 12.88 -1.87 15.50
N ASP A 360 13.58 -2.58 16.39
CA ASP A 360 14.20 -2.00 17.58
C ASP A 360 15.24 -0.92 17.20
N LEU A 361 16.01 -1.13 16.12
CA LEU A 361 16.95 -0.13 15.58
C LEU A 361 16.23 1.11 15.01
N VAL A 362 15.09 0.93 14.34
CA VAL A 362 14.26 2.04 13.86
C VAL A 362 13.67 2.83 15.02
N ASP A 363 13.19 2.16 16.07
CA ASP A 363 12.68 2.84 17.28
C ASP A 363 13.77 3.63 18.00
N LYS A 364 15.01 3.11 18.02
CA LYS A 364 16.16 3.87 18.52
C LYS A 364 16.40 5.12 17.67
N ALA A 365 16.30 5.04 16.34
CA ALA A 365 16.44 6.22 15.48
C ALA A 365 15.36 7.29 15.73
N VAL A 366 14.12 6.89 16.09
CA VAL A 366 13.09 7.84 16.53
C VAL A 366 13.58 8.64 17.74
N ALA A 367 14.16 7.98 18.74
CA ALA A 367 14.69 8.63 19.93
C ALA A 367 15.90 9.52 19.64
N ASP A 368 16.83 9.04 18.80
CA ASP A 368 18.10 9.73 18.50
C ASP A 368 17.89 10.99 17.65
N TYR A 369 17.00 10.94 16.65
CA TYR A 369 16.76 12.06 15.73
C TYR A 369 15.55 12.90 16.10
N ASN A 370 14.68 12.41 16.99
CA ASN A 370 13.38 13.01 17.29
C ASN A 370 12.58 13.30 16.00
N LEU A 371 12.47 12.28 15.14
CA LEU A 371 11.71 12.29 13.88
C LEU A 371 10.92 10.98 13.77
N ASN A 372 9.87 10.98 12.95
CA ASN A 372 8.99 9.82 12.78
C ASN A 372 9.61 8.74 11.88
N TYR A 373 10.68 8.09 12.35
CA TYR A 373 11.21 6.89 11.72
C TYR A 373 10.24 5.70 11.89
N THR A 374 10.01 4.96 10.81
CA THR A 374 9.06 3.84 10.80
C THR A 374 9.60 2.67 9.99
N PHE A 375 9.10 1.45 10.25
CA PHE A 375 9.59 0.24 9.61
C PHE A 375 8.56 -0.38 8.65
N LEU A 376 8.96 -0.61 7.39
CA LEU A 376 8.08 -0.93 6.26
C LEU A 376 8.36 -2.32 5.67
N ALA A 377 7.32 -3.13 5.51
CA ALA A 377 7.37 -4.24 4.56
C ALA A 377 7.28 -3.69 3.13
N THR A 378 8.38 -3.64 2.37
CA THR A 378 8.46 -3.01 1.05
C THR A 378 7.65 -3.74 -0.04
N PRO A 379 6.71 -3.09 -0.77
CA PRO A 379 5.96 -3.69 -1.90
C PRO A 379 6.83 -4.21 -3.06
N ALA A 380 7.99 -3.59 -3.25
CA ALA A 380 9.10 -4.03 -4.10
C ALA A 380 8.73 -4.41 -5.55
N GLU A 381 7.96 -3.55 -6.23
CA GLU A 381 7.54 -3.81 -7.62
C GLU A 381 8.69 -3.88 -8.62
N GLY A 382 9.50 -2.82 -8.72
CA GLY A 382 10.73 -2.86 -9.52
C GLY A 382 11.94 -3.42 -8.74
N LEU A 383 11.86 -3.42 -7.41
CA LEU A 383 13.01 -3.71 -6.55
C LEU A 383 13.35 -5.21 -6.50
N SER A 384 12.35 -6.09 -6.52
CA SER A 384 12.56 -7.53 -6.34
C SER A 384 13.46 -8.13 -7.42
N GLY A 385 13.30 -7.70 -8.68
CA GLY A 385 14.16 -8.11 -9.79
C GLY A 385 15.53 -7.41 -9.78
N ARG A 386 15.58 -6.13 -9.40
CA ARG A 386 16.84 -5.37 -9.38
C ARG A 386 17.87 -5.96 -8.41
N PHE A 387 17.47 -6.26 -7.18
CA PHE A 387 18.42 -6.75 -6.17
C PHE A 387 18.99 -8.12 -6.53
N ILE A 388 18.14 -9.05 -6.99
CA ILE A 388 18.59 -10.37 -7.36
C ILE A 388 19.54 -10.34 -8.56
N SER A 389 19.34 -9.45 -9.55
CA SER A 389 20.28 -9.30 -10.67
C SER A 389 21.67 -8.87 -10.20
N ILE A 390 21.75 -7.87 -9.32
CA ILE A 390 23.03 -7.36 -8.78
C ILE A 390 23.74 -8.44 -7.94
N ASP A 391 22.98 -9.15 -7.10
CA ASP A 391 23.56 -10.21 -6.27
C ASP A 391 23.98 -11.43 -7.11
N ARG A 392 23.26 -11.74 -8.20
CA ARG A 392 23.63 -12.80 -9.14
C ARG A 392 24.94 -12.48 -9.85
N GLU A 393 25.19 -11.22 -10.20
CA GLU A 393 26.46 -10.78 -10.78
C GLU A 393 27.64 -10.94 -9.79
N GLU A 394 27.42 -10.67 -8.50
CA GLU A 394 28.49 -10.73 -7.49
C GLU A 394 28.73 -12.13 -6.92
N PHE A 395 27.67 -12.89 -6.66
CA PHE A 395 27.74 -14.19 -5.97
C PHE A 395 27.48 -15.39 -6.89
N GLY A 396 27.08 -15.15 -8.14
CA GLY A 396 26.71 -16.20 -9.09
C GLY A 396 25.29 -16.75 -8.87
N ASN A 397 24.99 -17.87 -9.54
CA ASN A 397 23.70 -18.56 -9.41
C ASN A 397 23.72 -19.51 -8.20
N ILE A 398 22.96 -19.15 -7.16
CA ILE A 398 22.82 -19.90 -5.92
C ILE A 398 21.40 -20.44 -5.85
N ARG A 399 21.29 -21.77 -5.66
CA ARG A 399 20.01 -22.48 -5.73
C ARG A 399 18.99 -21.96 -4.71
N GLY A 400 17.79 -21.65 -5.17
CA GLY A 400 16.68 -21.14 -4.38
C GLY A 400 16.89 -19.71 -3.84
N ILE A 401 17.91 -18.99 -4.32
CA ILE A 401 18.28 -17.64 -3.87
C ILE A 401 18.45 -16.72 -5.08
N THR A 402 19.54 -16.84 -5.84
CA THR A 402 19.84 -15.97 -7.01
C THR A 402 19.59 -16.65 -8.37
N ASP A 403 19.22 -17.94 -8.38
CA ASP A 403 18.77 -18.68 -9.56
C ASP A 403 17.31 -18.39 -9.97
N LYS A 404 16.60 -17.56 -9.18
CA LYS A 404 15.26 -17.04 -9.45
C LYS A 404 15.33 -15.67 -10.15
N GLU A 405 14.21 -15.18 -10.67
CA GLU A 405 14.15 -13.83 -11.29
C GLU A 405 13.74 -12.70 -10.35
N TYR A 406 13.40 -13.02 -9.10
CA TYR A 406 13.00 -12.04 -8.09
C TYR A 406 13.23 -12.57 -6.66
N TYR A 407 13.46 -11.64 -5.73
CA TYR A 407 13.37 -11.93 -4.30
C TYR A 407 11.92 -11.84 -3.79
N THR A 408 11.58 -12.68 -2.81
CA THR A 408 10.25 -12.68 -2.19
C THR A 408 10.00 -11.41 -1.40
N ASN A 409 8.80 -10.84 -1.56
CA ASN A 409 8.40 -9.58 -0.93
C ASN A 409 8.46 -9.62 0.59
N SER A 410 9.28 -8.75 1.19
CA SER A 410 9.32 -8.52 2.65
C SER A 410 9.43 -9.81 3.48
N PHE A 411 8.40 -10.13 4.27
CA PHE A 411 8.29 -11.31 5.13
C PHE A 411 7.40 -12.41 4.53
N HIS A 412 6.94 -12.27 3.28
CA HIS A 412 6.00 -13.22 2.69
C HIS A 412 6.62 -14.61 2.56
N VAL A 413 5.79 -15.63 2.69
CA VAL A 413 6.14 -16.99 2.28
C VAL A 413 6.33 -16.99 0.75
N PRO A 414 7.36 -17.67 0.20
CA PRO A 414 7.58 -17.71 -1.23
C PRO A 414 6.34 -18.18 -2.01
N VAL A 415 6.01 -17.45 -3.07
CA VAL A 415 4.78 -17.67 -3.86
C VAL A 415 4.69 -19.05 -4.51
N SER A 416 5.83 -19.74 -4.69
CA SER A 416 5.92 -21.09 -5.25
C SER A 416 5.83 -22.20 -4.20
N TYR A 417 5.82 -21.85 -2.91
CA TYR A 417 5.81 -22.84 -1.83
C TYR A 417 4.38 -23.34 -1.60
N PRO A 418 4.11 -24.65 -1.73
CA PRO A 418 2.79 -25.21 -1.45
C PRO A 418 2.47 -25.08 0.05
N ILE A 419 1.46 -24.29 0.38
CA ILE A 419 0.99 -24.06 1.74
C ILE A 419 -0.51 -23.78 1.73
N ASN A 420 -1.24 -24.19 2.77
CA ASN A 420 -2.64 -23.83 2.88
C ASN A 420 -2.80 -22.37 3.35
N CYS A 421 -3.99 -21.81 3.16
CA CYS A 421 -4.21 -20.39 3.44
C CYS A 421 -4.07 -20.04 4.93
N HIS A 422 -4.50 -20.93 5.83
CA HIS A 422 -4.45 -20.73 7.29
C HIS A 422 -3.02 -20.76 7.84
N GLU A 423 -2.23 -21.76 7.45
CA GLU A 423 -0.82 -21.87 7.81
C GLU A 423 -0.01 -20.65 7.34
N LYS A 424 -0.25 -20.18 6.10
CA LYS A 424 0.42 -18.97 5.60
C LYS A 424 0.08 -17.75 6.45
N ILE A 425 -1.18 -17.60 6.85
CA ILE A 425 -1.64 -16.50 7.71
C ILE A 425 -0.99 -16.59 9.10
N GLU A 426 -0.92 -17.77 9.71
CA GLU A 426 -0.27 -17.99 11.02
C GLU A 426 1.20 -17.62 11.01
N ILE A 427 1.89 -17.91 9.90
CA ILE A 427 3.30 -17.61 9.72
C ILE A 427 3.52 -16.11 9.49
N GLU A 428 2.69 -15.46 8.66
CA GLU A 428 2.88 -14.06 8.28
C GLU A 428 2.32 -13.04 9.30
N GLY A 429 1.21 -13.36 9.96
CA GLY A 429 0.53 -12.47 10.91
C GLY A 429 1.44 -11.85 11.98
N PRO A 430 2.28 -12.64 12.67
CA PRO A 430 3.19 -12.14 13.70
C PRO A 430 4.19 -11.06 13.24
N TYR A 431 4.47 -10.94 11.94
CA TYR A 431 5.37 -9.90 11.41
C TYR A 431 4.72 -8.51 11.31
N HIS A 432 3.39 -8.43 11.28
CA HIS A 432 2.66 -7.18 11.08
C HIS A 432 2.90 -6.16 12.19
N LYS A 433 2.98 -6.62 13.45
CA LYS A 433 3.21 -5.74 14.61
C LYS A 433 4.57 -5.03 14.59
N TYR A 434 5.56 -5.62 13.92
CA TYR A 434 6.90 -5.03 13.81
C TYR A 434 6.97 -3.99 12.68
N THR A 435 6.11 -4.08 11.67
CA THR A 435 6.16 -3.25 10.45
C THR A 435 5.13 -2.12 10.50
N ASN A 436 5.34 -1.18 11.44
CA ASN A 436 4.40 -0.11 11.76
C ASN A 436 4.16 0.91 10.62
N ALA A 437 5.06 1.00 9.65
CA ALA A 437 4.92 1.86 8.47
C ALA A 437 4.04 1.25 7.36
N GLY A 438 3.72 -0.04 7.46
CA GLY A 438 2.96 -0.74 6.43
C GLY A 438 3.33 -2.20 6.27
N HIS A 439 2.30 -3.02 6.06
CA HIS A 439 2.34 -4.46 5.90
C HIS A 439 1.09 -4.91 5.16
N ILE A 440 1.12 -6.09 4.57
CA ILE A 440 -0.08 -6.77 4.07
C ILE A 440 0.23 -8.25 3.90
N SER A 441 -0.75 -9.11 4.16
CA SER A 441 -0.70 -10.52 3.79
C SER A 441 -1.73 -10.85 2.72
N TYR A 442 -1.36 -11.72 1.80
CA TYR A 442 -2.24 -12.20 0.74
C TYR A 442 -2.45 -13.70 0.84
N VAL A 443 -3.65 -14.14 0.51
CA VAL A 443 -3.93 -15.54 0.17
C VAL A 443 -4.35 -15.63 -1.30
N GLU A 444 -3.90 -16.68 -1.98
CA GLU A 444 -4.12 -16.90 -3.40
C GLU A 444 -5.17 -17.99 -3.60
N PHE A 445 -6.26 -17.69 -4.28
CA PHE A 445 -7.29 -18.64 -4.67
C PHE A 445 -7.18 -18.94 -6.16
N ALA A 446 -7.47 -20.19 -6.55
CA ALA A 446 -7.43 -20.62 -7.94
C ALA A 446 -8.53 -19.94 -8.81
N SER A 447 -9.62 -19.51 -8.19
CA SER A 447 -10.74 -18.86 -8.88
C SER A 447 -11.49 -17.89 -7.96
N PRO A 448 -12.30 -16.97 -8.53
CA PRO A 448 -13.11 -16.04 -7.74
C PRO A 448 -14.09 -16.78 -6.80
N PRO A 449 -14.07 -16.52 -5.47
CA PRO A 449 -14.95 -17.20 -4.51
C PRO A 449 -16.39 -16.63 -4.49
N GLN A 450 -16.92 -16.17 -5.64
CA GLN A 450 -18.22 -15.50 -5.73
C GLN A 450 -19.39 -16.37 -5.26
N ASN A 451 -19.27 -17.70 -5.46
CA ASN A 451 -20.26 -18.69 -5.02
C ASN A 451 -19.96 -19.25 -3.62
N ASN A 452 -18.88 -18.78 -2.97
CA ASN A 452 -18.45 -19.23 -1.64
C ASN A 452 -17.91 -18.04 -0.82
N VAL A 453 -18.76 -17.02 -0.61
CA VAL A 453 -18.41 -15.86 0.21
C VAL A 453 -18.11 -16.25 1.66
N ALA A 454 -18.63 -17.40 2.14
CA ALA A 454 -18.29 -17.95 3.44
C ALA A 454 -16.78 -18.25 3.59
N ALA A 455 -16.10 -18.67 2.52
CA ALA A 455 -14.65 -18.85 2.54
C ALA A 455 -13.89 -17.51 2.70
N VAL A 456 -14.42 -16.40 2.17
CA VAL A 456 -13.86 -15.07 2.41
C VAL A 456 -13.97 -14.72 3.88
N TYR A 457 -15.13 -14.95 4.50
CA TYR A 457 -15.32 -14.70 5.93
C TYR A 457 -14.37 -15.55 6.80
N ASP A 458 -14.22 -16.84 6.48
CA ASP A 458 -13.32 -17.74 7.20
C ASP A 458 -11.86 -17.28 7.15
N VAL A 459 -11.37 -16.90 5.97
CA VAL A 459 -10.03 -16.29 5.82
C VAL A 459 -9.88 -15.03 6.65
N LEU A 460 -10.86 -14.12 6.61
CA LEU A 460 -10.79 -12.86 7.36
C LEU A 460 -10.83 -13.10 8.87
N LYS A 461 -11.60 -14.08 9.33
CA LYS A 461 -11.64 -14.51 10.72
C LYS A 461 -10.29 -15.03 11.17
N HIS A 462 -9.68 -15.91 10.38
CA HIS A 462 -8.36 -16.46 10.69
C HIS A 462 -7.26 -15.39 10.67
N MET A 463 -7.31 -14.45 9.72
CA MET A 463 -6.44 -13.27 9.71
C MET A 463 -6.55 -12.46 11.01
N LYS A 464 -7.77 -12.19 11.47
CA LYS A 464 -8.03 -11.48 12.72
C LYS A 464 -7.47 -12.23 13.94
N GLU A 465 -7.66 -13.56 14.00
CA GLU A 465 -7.15 -14.41 15.08
C GLU A 465 -5.61 -14.47 15.11
N CYS A 466 -4.96 -14.36 13.95
CA CYS A 466 -3.50 -14.31 13.80
C CYS A 466 -2.87 -12.91 13.89
N ASP A 467 -3.62 -11.92 14.40
CA ASP A 467 -3.15 -10.54 14.62
C ASP A 467 -2.71 -9.79 13.33
N VAL A 468 -3.28 -10.17 12.17
CA VAL A 468 -3.05 -9.50 10.89
C VAL A 468 -3.67 -8.10 10.92
N GLY A 469 -2.88 -7.06 10.63
CA GLY A 469 -3.39 -5.68 10.54
C GLY A 469 -4.00 -5.28 9.19
N TYR A 470 -3.56 -5.88 8.09
CA TYR A 470 -4.04 -5.57 6.74
C TYR A 470 -3.89 -6.80 5.84
N GLY A 471 -4.95 -7.21 5.16
CA GLY A 471 -5.01 -8.45 4.39
C GLY A 471 -5.80 -8.32 3.09
N GLY A 472 -5.55 -9.24 2.17
CA GLY A 472 -6.28 -9.33 0.91
C GLY A 472 -6.37 -10.76 0.38
N ILE A 473 -7.31 -10.99 -0.51
CA ILE A 473 -7.52 -12.26 -1.21
C ILE A 473 -7.31 -12.00 -2.70
N ASN A 474 -6.45 -12.80 -3.30
CA ASN A 474 -6.10 -12.70 -4.71
C ASN A 474 -6.62 -13.91 -5.46
N PHE A 475 -7.05 -13.70 -6.69
CA PHE A 475 -7.45 -14.74 -7.64
C PHE A 475 -7.40 -14.17 -9.05
N PRO A 476 -7.34 -15.00 -10.11
CA PRO A 476 -7.35 -14.48 -11.48
C PRO A 476 -8.69 -13.82 -11.83
N ILE A 477 -8.63 -12.62 -12.42
CA ILE A 477 -9.77 -11.94 -13.07
C ILE A 477 -9.40 -11.70 -14.52
N ASP A 478 -10.12 -12.33 -15.45
CA ASP A 478 -9.94 -12.12 -16.88
C ASP A 478 -11.23 -11.55 -17.50
N PHE A 479 -11.07 -10.62 -18.45
CA PHE A 479 -12.15 -9.93 -19.12
C PHE A 479 -11.96 -9.94 -20.63
N CYS A 480 -12.95 -10.45 -21.38
CA CYS A 480 -12.93 -10.39 -22.83
C CYS A 480 -13.42 -9.02 -23.33
N ASN A 481 -12.54 -8.25 -23.96
CA ASN A 481 -12.85 -6.92 -24.47
C ASN A 481 -13.79 -6.91 -25.68
N SER A 482 -14.06 -8.07 -26.29
CA SER A 482 -14.96 -8.20 -27.43
C SER A 482 -16.42 -8.47 -27.04
N CYS A 483 -16.65 -9.32 -26.04
CA CYS A 483 -18.02 -9.75 -25.66
C CYS A 483 -18.37 -9.53 -24.18
N ALA A 484 -17.49 -8.85 -23.43
CA ALA A 484 -17.64 -8.55 -22.01
C ALA A 484 -17.81 -9.77 -21.09
N TYR A 485 -17.29 -10.93 -21.50
CA TYR A 485 -17.21 -12.10 -20.62
C TYR A 485 -16.20 -11.85 -19.49
N LEU A 486 -16.64 -12.01 -18.25
CA LEU A 486 -15.81 -11.92 -17.04
C LEU A 486 -15.73 -13.30 -16.39
N GLY A 487 -14.51 -13.80 -16.16
CA GLY A 487 -14.27 -15.11 -15.56
C GLY A 487 -12.79 -15.46 -15.57
N VAL A 488 -12.47 -16.71 -15.22
CA VAL A 488 -11.11 -17.25 -15.43
C VAL A 488 -11.05 -17.80 -16.84
N ILE A 489 -10.15 -17.27 -17.67
CA ILE A 489 -9.95 -17.72 -19.06
C ILE A 489 -8.62 -18.47 -19.12
N SER A 490 -8.69 -19.79 -19.06
CA SER A 490 -7.52 -20.68 -19.03
C SER A 490 -6.79 -20.77 -20.37
N GLU A 491 -7.49 -20.51 -21.48
CA GLU A 491 -6.94 -20.52 -22.84
C GLU A 491 -6.64 -19.09 -23.32
N ASP A 492 -6.04 -18.97 -24.51
CA ASP A 492 -5.82 -17.68 -25.17
C ASP A 492 -7.09 -17.11 -25.80
N ASN A 493 -8.14 -17.91 -25.94
CA ASN A 493 -9.39 -17.53 -26.59
C ASN A 493 -10.53 -17.45 -25.57
N CYS A 494 -11.37 -16.43 -25.72
CA CYS A 494 -12.58 -16.29 -24.91
C CYS A 494 -13.55 -17.45 -25.20
N PRO A 495 -14.02 -18.18 -24.17
CA PRO A 495 -14.91 -19.34 -24.37
C PRO A 495 -16.28 -18.97 -24.95
N ARG A 496 -16.66 -17.69 -24.89
CA ARG A 496 -17.95 -17.19 -25.38
C ARG A 496 -17.93 -16.74 -26.84
N CYS A 497 -16.82 -16.14 -27.30
CA CYS A 497 -16.76 -15.50 -28.63
C CYS A 497 -15.51 -15.83 -29.46
N GLY A 498 -14.57 -16.63 -28.92
CA GLY A 498 -13.33 -17.01 -29.59
C GLY A 498 -12.27 -15.89 -29.70
N SER A 499 -12.55 -14.67 -29.24
CA SER A 499 -11.60 -13.55 -29.32
C SER A 499 -10.39 -13.75 -28.42
N ILE A 500 -9.21 -13.35 -28.92
CA ILE A 500 -7.94 -13.29 -28.17
C ILE A 500 -7.75 -11.96 -27.41
N ASN A 501 -8.65 -11.00 -27.60
CA ASN A 501 -8.55 -9.69 -26.94
C ASN A 501 -9.05 -9.79 -25.49
N ILE A 502 -8.15 -10.25 -24.62
CA ILE A 502 -8.41 -10.52 -23.21
C ILE A 502 -7.54 -9.63 -22.33
N SER A 503 -8.16 -8.87 -21.44
CA SER A 503 -7.48 -8.17 -20.36
C SER A 503 -7.41 -9.08 -19.13
N ARG A 504 -6.19 -9.31 -18.63
CA ARG A 504 -5.93 -10.14 -17.43
C ARG A 504 -5.53 -9.22 -16.29
N VAL A 505 -6.36 -9.12 -15.26
CA VAL A 505 -6.12 -8.30 -14.07
C VAL A 505 -5.59 -9.18 -12.93
N ARG A 506 -4.50 -8.77 -12.30
CA ARG A 506 -3.86 -9.47 -11.18
C ARG A 506 -3.40 -8.47 -10.12
N ARG A 507 -3.21 -8.95 -8.88
CA ARG A 507 -2.54 -8.21 -7.80
C ARG A 507 -1.24 -8.94 -7.45
N ILE A 508 -0.10 -8.24 -7.54
CA ILE A 508 1.21 -8.83 -7.20
C ILE A 508 1.86 -8.05 -6.05
N THR A 509 1.98 -6.73 -6.20
CA THR A 509 2.77 -5.86 -5.29
C THR A 509 1.90 -5.05 -4.32
N GLY A 510 0.60 -4.97 -4.59
CA GLY A 510 -0.42 -4.57 -3.61
C GLY A 510 -1.60 -3.81 -4.17
N TYR A 511 -1.52 -3.37 -5.43
CA TYR A 511 -2.63 -2.84 -6.21
C TYR A 511 -2.90 -3.73 -7.43
N LEU A 512 -4.06 -3.53 -8.05
CA LEU A 512 -4.45 -4.26 -9.25
C LEU A 512 -3.74 -3.65 -10.45
N SER A 513 -3.31 -4.48 -11.39
CA SER A 513 -2.84 -4.02 -12.69
C SER A 513 -3.13 -5.08 -13.76
N THR A 514 -2.96 -4.69 -15.01
CA THR A 514 -3.04 -5.62 -16.14
C THR A 514 -1.67 -6.24 -16.38
N VAL A 515 -1.64 -7.52 -16.75
CA VAL A 515 -0.39 -8.30 -16.88
C VAL A 515 0.60 -7.67 -17.88
N ASP A 516 0.11 -7.02 -18.93
CA ASP A 516 0.91 -6.29 -19.94
C ASP A 516 1.70 -5.09 -19.38
N ARG A 517 1.36 -4.63 -18.17
CA ARG A 517 2.05 -3.52 -17.50
C ARG A 517 3.09 -3.97 -16.47
N PHE A 518 3.18 -5.26 -16.19
CA PHE A 518 4.18 -5.78 -15.26
C PHE A 518 5.55 -5.88 -15.92
N ASN A 519 6.58 -5.67 -15.10
CA ASN A 519 7.95 -5.97 -15.50
C ASN A 519 8.21 -7.48 -15.50
N ASP A 520 9.29 -7.92 -16.15
CA ASP A 520 9.63 -9.33 -16.32
C ASP A 520 9.73 -10.10 -14.99
N ALA A 521 10.29 -9.47 -13.95
CA ALA A 521 10.42 -10.07 -12.63
C ALA A 521 9.04 -10.34 -11.99
N LYS A 522 8.06 -9.46 -12.22
CA LYS A 522 6.69 -9.62 -11.73
C LYS A 522 5.87 -10.60 -12.56
N VAL A 523 6.13 -10.68 -13.86
CA VAL A 523 5.57 -11.75 -14.70
C VAL A 523 6.10 -13.12 -14.24
N ALA A 524 7.40 -13.23 -13.94
CA ALA A 524 7.98 -14.45 -13.37
C ALA A 524 7.34 -14.80 -12.01
N GLU A 525 7.19 -13.82 -11.10
CA GLU A 525 6.49 -14.03 -9.82
C GLU A 525 5.04 -14.48 -10.01
N LEU A 526 4.33 -13.96 -11.02
CA LEU A 526 2.97 -14.39 -11.32
C LEU A 526 2.91 -15.85 -11.79
N ASN A 527 3.87 -16.27 -12.61
CA ASN A 527 3.91 -17.64 -13.15
C ASN A 527 4.26 -18.68 -12.07
N ASP A 528 5.02 -18.28 -11.06
CA ASP A 528 5.42 -19.14 -9.94
C ASP A 528 4.33 -19.26 -8.85
N ARG A 529 3.30 -18.41 -8.86
CA ARG A 529 2.26 -18.40 -7.82
C ARG A 529 1.44 -19.69 -7.82
N VAL A 530 1.34 -20.30 -6.64
CA VAL A 530 0.43 -21.42 -6.39
C VAL A 530 -0.77 -20.97 -5.57
N ALA A 531 -1.93 -21.59 -5.81
CA ALA A 531 -3.10 -21.37 -4.97
C ALA A 531 -2.88 -22.00 -3.58
N HIS A 532 -3.32 -21.31 -2.54
CA HIS A 532 -3.32 -21.84 -1.18
C HIS A 532 -4.63 -22.60 -0.97
N LEU A 533 -4.57 -23.92 -1.15
CA LEU A 533 -5.71 -24.83 -1.06
C LEU A 533 -6.11 -25.13 0.38
#